data_AF-A0A2G6C782-F1
#
_entry.id   AF-A0A2G6C782-F1
#
_cell.length_a   1.000
_cell.length_b   1.000
_cell.length_c   1.000
_cell.angle_alpha   90.00
_cell.angle_beta   90.00
_cell.angle_gamma   90.00
#
_symmetry.space_group_name_H-M   'P 1'
#
loop_
_entity.id
_entity.type
_entity.pdbx_description
1 polymer ?
#
loop_
_entity_poly.entity_id
_entity_poly.type
_entity_poly.pdbx_seq_one_letter_code
_entity_poly.pdbx_strand_id
1 'polypeptide(L)'
;MNSQLQKKLESLPRSAGVYFHKSASGEVIYVGKAAVLKNRVRQYFQDSRSRDNKTMALVAEIADVDWIETDSEVDALFLESEMVKRYMPRYNILLRDDKSQIYVRIDMKSQWPTVTFTRNPGDDGAEYIGPFYSAYALKKALRYLRRAFPYLTKKPKYSDSKLEQQIGLVPDVLRGNVEYKKNLRQLISYIKGNRKSLVVEIEREMKLAARQQRFEDAAILRNKVRALSELQRRVCFSDREFMDISKDRALNDLMNILGLESIPIRIEGYDISHMSGRNVVASMVVFSNGASDRSEYRKFKVSEKNDDTGNIYEVILRRLSPLNLKKWGQPSLLLVDGGKGQLAAAIKARDERQQTVPIISIAKREEEIVIDTKGSGVKIDYQRLGDMVSKDGEYMVINLHPDQRNAGSHSKNLRSGEIGRYDDVTKLFQRMRDEAHRFAISYHTSLKRQRQTDNSLENIPGVGPKTRQKLLKKFGSIKAIKKAEIDQLADVVGPKKAKDIKNQLKD
;
A
#
# COMPACT_ATOMS: atom_id res chain seq x y z
N MET A 1 31.01 -11.56 10.90
CA MET A 1 30.87 -11.54 9.43
C MET A 1 32.25 -11.80 8.82
N ASN A 2 32.39 -12.66 7.82
CA ASN A 2 33.71 -12.94 7.21
C ASN A 2 34.15 -11.76 6.30
N SER A 3 35.45 -11.47 6.29
CA SER A 3 36.09 -10.40 5.50
C SER A 3 35.75 -10.43 4.00
N GLN A 4 35.59 -11.63 3.43
CA GLN A 4 35.23 -11.79 2.01
C GLN A 4 33.81 -11.32 1.71
N LEU A 5 32.84 -11.65 2.57
CA LEU A 5 31.46 -11.20 2.44
C LEU A 5 31.37 -9.67 2.55
N GLN A 6 32.13 -9.07 3.47
CA GLN A 6 32.17 -7.61 3.62
C GLN A 6 32.64 -6.91 2.34
N LYS A 7 33.69 -7.41 1.69
CA LYS A 7 34.16 -6.89 0.39
C LYS A 7 33.10 -7.04 -0.71
N LYS A 8 32.41 -8.19 -0.80
CA LYS A 8 31.31 -8.39 -1.76
C LYS A 8 30.16 -7.40 -1.54
N LEU A 9 29.82 -7.08 -0.30
CA LEU A 9 28.78 -6.11 0.04
C LEU A 9 29.14 -4.67 -0.35
N GLU A 10 30.41 -4.35 -0.56
CA GLU A 10 30.87 -3.05 -1.06
C GLU A 10 30.72 -2.94 -2.59
N SER A 11 30.92 -4.04 -3.31
CA SER A 11 30.82 -4.12 -4.78
C SER A 11 29.39 -4.22 -5.33
N LEU A 12 28.37 -4.25 -4.47
CA LEU A 12 26.98 -4.39 -4.92
C LEU A 12 26.55 -3.23 -5.84
N PRO A 13 25.93 -3.53 -7.00
CA PRO A 13 25.50 -2.52 -7.95
C PRO A 13 24.24 -1.79 -7.48
N ARG A 14 24.00 -0.60 -8.05
CA ARG A 14 22.78 0.19 -7.82
C ARG A 14 21.65 -0.14 -8.80
N SER A 15 21.85 -1.11 -9.69
CA SER A 15 20.86 -1.62 -10.63
C SER A 15 19.81 -2.50 -9.92
N ALA A 16 18.70 -2.72 -10.61
CA ALA A 16 17.72 -3.72 -10.23
C ALA A 16 18.28 -5.13 -10.46
N GLY A 17 17.77 -6.11 -9.73
CA GLY A 17 18.18 -7.48 -9.94
C GLY A 17 17.67 -8.47 -8.92
N VAL A 18 18.19 -9.69 -9.01
CA VAL A 18 17.92 -10.80 -8.09
C VAL A 18 19.19 -11.12 -7.32
N TYR A 19 19.08 -11.30 -6.01
CA TYR A 19 20.18 -11.71 -5.14
C TYR A 19 19.91 -13.07 -4.51
N PHE A 20 20.99 -13.75 -4.15
CA PHE A 20 21.03 -15.08 -3.61
C PHE A 20 21.82 -15.04 -2.31
N HIS A 21 21.24 -15.56 -1.22
CA HIS A 21 22.01 -15.86 -0.01
C HIS A 21 22.37 -17.33 -0.02
N LYS A 22 23.63 -17.61 0.32
CA LYS A 22 24.19 -18.96 0.33
C LYS A 22 24.70 -19.32 1.72
N SER A 23 24.55 -20.59 2.07
CA SER A 23 25.13 -21.17 3.27
C SER A 23 26.64 -21.38 3.10
N ALA A 24 27.32 -21.81 4.17
CA ALA A 24 28.74 -22.15 4.13
C ALA A 24 29.07 -23.32 3.17
N SER A 25 28.09 -24.19 2.86
CA SER A 25 28.26 -25.26 1.87
C SER A 25 28.06 -24.80 0.42
N GLY A 26 27.69 -23.53 0.20
CA GLY A 26 27.38 -22.97 -1.11
C GLY A 26 25.94 -23.19 -1.59
N GLU A 27 25.09 -23.83 -0.78
CA GLU A 27 23.66 -24.04 -1.07
C GLU A 27 22.91 -22.70 -1.09
N VAL A 28 22.03 -22.49 -2.08
CA VAL A 28 21.16 -21.30 -2.14
C VAL A 28 20.03 -21.46 -1.13
N ILE A 29 20.11 -20.71 -0.03
CA ILE A 29 19.14 -20.79 1.08
C ILE A 29 18.03 -19.74 0.98
N TYR A 30 18.27 -18.64 0.23
CA TYR A 30 17.27 -17.60 -0.05
C TYR A 30 17.53 -16.92 -1.40
N VAL A 31 16.46 -16.53 -2.07
CA VAL A 31 16.43 -15.73 -3.31
C VAL A 31 15.47 -14.56 -3.10
N GLY A 32 15.90 -13.36 -3.46
CA GLY A 32 15.04 -12.18 -3.43
C GLY A 32 15.30 -11.25 -4.61
N LYS A 33 14.29 -10.47 -4.98
CA LYS A 33 14.44 -9.36 -5.93
C LYS A 33 14.68 -8.02 -5.23
N ALA A 34 15.27 -7.07 -5.95
CA ALA A 34 15.47 -5.70 -5.49
C ALA A 34 15.36 -4.69 -6.63
N ALA A 35 14.74 -3.55 -6.34
CA ALA A 35 14.88 -2.31 -7.11
C ALA A 35 16.33 -1.81 -7.21
N VAL A 36 17.04 -1.89 -6.07
CA VAL A 36 18.44 -1.47 -5.93
C VAL A 36 19.15 -2.52 -5.08
N LEU A 37 19.95 -3.37 -5.73
CA LEU A 37 20.65 -4.49 -5.09
C LEU A 37 21.47 -4.04 -3.88
N LYS A 38 22.28 -2.98 -4.03
CA LYS A 38 23.11 -2.42 -2.96
C LYS A 38 22.35 -2.10 -1.68
N ASN A 39 21.19 -1.45 -1.80
CA ASN A 39 20.41 -1.04 -0.63
C ASN A 39 19.76 -2.26 0.03
N ARG A 40 19.13 -3.11 -0.78
CA ARG A 40 18.33 -4.23 -0.28
C ARG A 40 19.18 -5.28 0.41
N VAL A 41 20.32 -5.65 -0.17
CA VAL A 41 21.18 -6.70 0.39
C VAL A 41 21.86 -6.22 1.66
N ARG A 42 22.36 -4.97 1.70
CA ARG A 42 23.02 -4.41 2.89
C ARG A 42 22.10 -4.34 4.11
N GLN A 43 20.78 -4.17 3.90
CA GLN A 43 19.79 -4.13 4.96
C GLN A 43 19.83 -5.37 5.86
N TYR A 44 20.15 -6.55 5.32
CA TYR A 44 20.28 -7.80 6.09
C TYR A 44 21.49 -7.84 7.03
N PHE A 45 22.44 -6.93 6.89
CA PHE A 45 23.70 -6.92 7.65
C PHE A 45 23.89 -5.65 8.50
N GLN A 46 22.95 -4.71 8.46
CA GLN A 46 22.96 -3.53 9.33
C GLN A 46 22.40 -3.88 10.72
N ASP A 47 23.09 -3.50 11.79
CA ASP A 47 22.59 -3.71 13.16
C ASP A 47 21.29 -2.92 13.39
N SER A 48 20.16 -3.60 13.23
CA SER A 48 18.84 -3.11 13.59
C SER A 48 18.35 -3.91 14.79
N ARG A 49 18.11 -3.22 15.91
CA ARG A 49 17.70 -3.81 17.21
C ARG A 49 16.34 -4.54 17.19
N SER A 50 15.69 -4.71 16.03
CA SER A 50 14.31 -5.23 15.90
C SER A 50 14.10 -6.12 14.67
N ARG A 51 14.97 -7.09 14.43
CA ARG A 51 14.70 -8.13 13.41
C ARG A 51 13.73 -9.17 13.97
N ASP A 52 12.86 -9.71 13.11
CA ASP A 52 12.07 -10.87 13.51
C ASP A 52 12.99 -12.10 13.70
N ASN A 53 12.59 -13.01 14.59
CA ASN A 53 13.39 -14.20 14.90
C ASN A 53 13.73 -15.01 13.64
N LYS A 54 12.87 -14.99 12.62
CA LYS A 54 13.09 -15.74 11.38
C LYS A 54 14.14 -15.09 10.48
N THR A 55 14.17 -13.76 10.33
CA THR A 55 15.24 -13.09 9.58
C THR A 55 16.56 -13.17 10.32
N MET A 56 16.55 -13.14 11.66
CA MET A 56 17.78 -13.41 12.44
C MET A 56 18.35 -14.80 12.15
N ALA A 57 17.50 -15.82 12.12
CA ALA A 57 17.90 -17.19 11.77
C ALA A 57 18.44 -17.28 10.34
N LEU A 58 17.81 -16.61 9.36
CA LEU A 58 18.34 -16.53 8.00
C LEU A 58 19.74 -15.91 7.99
N VAL A 59 19.90 -14.72 8.59
CA VAL A 59 21.15 -13.97 8.54
C VAL A 59 22.30 -14.73 9.20
N ALA A 60 22.02 -15.46 10.28
CA ALA A 60 23.00 -16.31 10.95
C ALA A 60 23.59 -17.40 10.04
N GLU A 61 22.82 -17.89 9.05
CA GLU A 61 23.26 -18.93 8.11
C GLU A 61 23.91 -18.35 6.83
N ILE A 62 23.87 -17.04 6.59
CA ILE A 62 24.45 -16.45 5.38
C ILE A 62 25.97 -16.46 5.48
N ALA A 63 26.62 -17.25 4.62
CA ALA A 63 28.06 -17.24 4.43
C ALA A 63 28.49 -16.44 3.20
N ASP A 64 27.67 -16.44 2.14
CA ASP A 64 27.98 -15.76 0.88
C ASP A 64 26.74 -15.15 0.20
N VAL A 65 26.97 -14.18 -0.68
CA VAL A 65 25.94 -13.49 -1.46
C VAL A 65 26.36 -13.36 -2.92
N ASP A 66 25.45 -13.73 -3.82
CA ASP A 66 25.57 -13.50 -5.27
C ASP A 66 24.37 -12.70 -5.80
N TRP A 67 24.49 -12.17 -7.02
CA TRP A 67 23.41 -11.43 -7.67
C TRP A 67 23.45 -11.55 -9.20
N ILE A 68 22.31 -11.28 -9.82
CA ILE A 68 22.13 -11.12 -11.26
C ILE A 68 21.43 -9.78 -11.49
N GLU A 69 22.08 -8.90 -12.24
CA GLU A 69 21.51 -7.60 -12.62
C GLU A 69 20.45 -7.76 -13.70
N THR A 70 19.41 -6.95 -13.63
CA THR A 70 18.33 -6.90 -14.60
C THR A 70 18.12 -5.47 -15.10
N ASP A 71 17.68 -5.35 -16.35
CA ASP A 71 17.51 -4.05 -16.99
C ASP A 71 16.31 -3.25 -16.43
N SER A 72 15.37 -3.95 -15.79
CA SER A 72 14.24 -3.34 -15.09
C SER A 72 13.90 -4.11 -13.82
N GLU A 73 13.14 -3.46 -12.94
CA GLU A 73 12.51 -4.11 -11.81
C GLU A 73 11.60 -5.25 -12.26
N VAL A 74 10.75 -5.02 -13.28
CA VAL A 74 9.82 -6.03 -13.82
C VAL A 74 10.54 -7.33 -14.17
N ASP A 75 11.73 -7.22 -14.74
CA ASP A 75 12.56 -8.37 -15.09
C ASP A 75 13.09 -9.09 -13.84
N ALA A 76 13.46 -8.35 -12.78
CA ALA A 76 13.84 -8.93 -11.50
C ALA A 76 12.69 -9.74 -10.86
N LEU A 77 11.43 -9.29 -10.97
CA LEU A 77 10.28 -10.07 -10.48
C LEU A 77 10.13 -11.41 -11.20
N PHE A 78 10.23 -11.40 -12.52
CA PHE A 78 10.08 -12.62 -13.29
C PHE A 78 11.28 -13.56 -13.09
N LEU A 79 12.49 -13.00 -13.04
CA LEU A 79 13.70 -13.77 -12.76
C LEU A 79 13.67 -14.37 -11.35
N GLU A 80 13.22 -13.63 -10.33
CA GLU A 80 13.08 -14.16 -8.96
C GLU A 80 12.15 -15.38 -8.95
N SER A 81 10.98 -15.29 -9.59
CA SER A 81 10.03 -16.41 -9.66
C SER A 81 10.67 -17.65 -10.30
N GLU A 82 11.43 -17.46 -11.37
CA GLU A 82 12.18 -18.52 -12.05
C GLU A 82 13.25 -19.15 -11.14
N MET A 83 14.05 -18.31 -10.47
CA MET A 83 15.11 -18.76 -9.56
C MET A 83 14.55 -19.46 -8.33
N VAL A 84 13.45 -18.96 -7.74
CA VAL A 84 12.76 -19.63 -6.63
C VAL A 84 12.22 -20.98 -7.06
N LYS A 85 11.65 -21.10 -8.26
CA LYS A 85 11.19 -22.38 -8.81
C LYS A 85 12.35 -23.35 -9.05
N ARG A 86 13.51 -22.85 -9.48
CA ARG A 86 14.70 -23.66 -9.79
C ARG A 86 15.41 -24.17 -8.55
N TYR A 87 15.64 -23.30 -7.56
CA TYR A 87 16.44 -23.62 -6.37
C TYR A 87 15.61 -24.07 -5.17
N MET A 88 14.30 -23.79 -5.16
CA MET A 88 13.37 -24.07 -4.06
C MET A 88 13.96 -23.77 -2.66
N PRO A 89 14.47 -22.54 -2.42
CA PRO A 89 15.27 -22.27 -1.23
C PRO A 89 14.46 -22.40 0.06
N ARG A 90 15.07 -22.99 1.10
CA ARG A 90 14.43 -23.28 2.39
C ARG A 90 13.79 -22.04 3.02
N TYR A 91 14.50 -20.91 3.07
CA TYR A 91 13.97 -19.69 3.69
C TYR A 91 12.91 -18.99 2.85
N ASN A 92 12.91 -19.14 1.52
CA ASN A 92 11.77 -18.66 0.71
C ASN A 92 10.48 -19.44 1.00
N ILE A 93 10.57 -20.63 1.61
CA ILE A 93 9.43 -21.45 2.03
C ILE A 93 9.07 -21.13 3.50
N LEU A 94 10.06 -21.07 4.41
CA LEU A 94 9.87 -20.87 5.85
C LEU A 94 9.52 -19.43 6.25
N LEU A 95 10.04 -18.43 5.54
CA LEU A 95 9.77 -17.00 5.79
C LEU A 95 8.44 -16.53 5.18
N ARG A 96 7.59 -17.45 4.73
CA ARG A 96 6.29 -17.10 4.17
C ARG A 96 5.32 -16.73 5.28
N ASP A 97 4.80 -15.51 5.21
CA ASP A 97 3.46 -15.22 5.68
C ASP A 97 2.45 -16.02 4.85
N ASP A 98 1.25 -16.20 5.37
CA ASP A 98 -0.01 -16.69 4.76
C ASP A 98 -0.41 -16.06 3.39
N LYS A 99 0.48 -15.33 2.72
CA LYS A 99 0.33 -14.77 1.38
C LYS A 99 0.23 -15.90 0.35
N SER A 100 -0.99 -16.09 -0.16
CA SER A 100 -1.32 -17.00 -1.26
C SER A 100 -0.44 -16.78 -2.49
N GLN A 101 0.22 -17.83 -2.98
CA GLN A 101 0.87 -17.84 -4.29
C GLN A 101 -0.14 -17.48 -5.39
N ILE A 102 0.30 -16.73 -6.40
CA ILE A 102 -0.51 -16.42 -7.58
C ILE A 102 0.24 -16.83 -8.84
N TYR A 103 -0.52 -17.32 -9.81
CA TYR A 103 -0.05 -17.79 -11.11
C TYR A 103 -0.75 -17.00 -12.21
N VAL A 104 -0.02 -16.73 -13.29
CA VAL A 104 -0.59 -16.26 -14.54
C VAL A 104 -1.07 -17.48 -15.32
N ARG A 105 -2.35 -17.51 -15.70
CA ARG A 105 -2.94 -18.58 -16.51
C ARG A 105 -3.21 -18.07 -17.92
N ILE A 106 -2.70 -18.77 -18.93
CA ILE A 106 -2.92 -18.49 -20.35
C ILE A 106 -3.32 -19.79 -21.07
N ASP A 107 -4.59 -19.89 -21.46
CA ASP A 107 -5.11 -21.04 -22.21
C ASP A 107 -4.90 -20.86 -23.71
N MET A 108 -3.78 -21.39 -24.22
CA MET A 108 -3.41 -21.31 -25.65
C MET A 108 -4.27 -22.21 -26.57
N LYS A 109 -5.01 -23.19 -26.01
CA LYS A 109 -5.92 -24.04 -26.77
C LYS A 109 -7.20 -23.29 -27.14
N SER A 110 -7.61 -22.32 -26.32
CA SER A 110 -8.75 -21.45 -26.62
C SER A 110 -8.64 -20.76 -27.98
N GLN A 111 -9.79 -20.53 -28.64
CA GLN A 111 -9.84 -19.69 -29.83
C GLN A 111 -9.43 -18.25 -29.50
N TRP A 112 -9.77 -17.73 -28.32
CA TRP A 112 -9.35 -16.40 -27.89
C TRP A 112 -8.72 -16.50 -26.50
N PRO A 113 -7.43 -16.87 -26.42
CA PRO A 113 -6.73 -17.02 -25.15
C PRO A 113 -6.82 -15.75 -24.30
N THR A 114 -6.95 -15.91 -22.99
CA THR A 114 -7.00 -14.79 -22.04
C THR A 114 -5.87 -14.90 -21.03
N VAL A 115 -5.32 -13.75 -20.63
CA VAL A 115 -4.32 -13.66 -19.56
C VAL A 115 -5.07 -13.37 -18.27
N THR A 116 -5.13 -14.38 -17.41
CA THR A 116 -5.89 -14.36 -16.15
C THR A 116 -5.00 -14.76 -14.97
N PHE A 117 -5.52 -14.64 -13.75
CA PHE A 117 -4.79 -14.98 -12.53
C PHE A 117 -5.52 -16.09 -11.76
N THR A 118 -4.77 -17.06 -11.25
CA THR A 118 -5.31 -18.08 -10.33
C THR A 118 -4.37 -18.29 -9.15
N ARG A 119 -4.91 -18.83 -8.06
CA ARG A 119 -4.11 -19.35 -6.94
C ARG A 119 -3.92 -20.86 -7.00
N ASN A 120 -4.78 -21.53 -7.76
CA ASN A 120 -4.81 -22.99 -7.90
C ASN A 120 -4.58 -23.31 -9.38
N PRO A 121 -3.33 -23.62 -9.78
CA PRO A 121 -3.05 -24.22 -11.08
C PRO A 121 -3.82 -25.55 -11.20
N GLY A 122 -4.48 -25.77 -12.34
CA GLY A 122 -5.18 -27.01 -12.65
C GLY A 122 -4.49 -27.79 -13.75
N ASP A 123 -4.88 -29.04 -13.94
CA ASP A 123 -4.41 -29.87 -15.05
C ASP A 123 -5.36 -29.76 -16.25
N ASP A 124 -5.53 -28.53 -16.75
CA ASP A 124 -6.42 -28.22 -17.89
C ASP A 124 -5.65 -27.97 -19.20
N GLY A 125 -4.33 -28.18 -19.18
CA GLY A 125 -3.43 -27.93 -20.29
C GLY A 125 -3.24 -26.44 -20.63
N ALA A 126 -3.68 -25.51 -19.79
CA ALA A 126 -3.31 -24.11 -19.90
C ALA A 126 -1.86 -23.89 -19.42
N GLU A 127 -1.23 -22.82 -19.91
CA GLU A 127 0.08 -22.42 -19.45
C GLU A 127 -0.06 -21.70 -18.10
N TYR A 128 0.65 -22.19 -17.07
CA TYR A 128 0.71 -21.58 -15.75
C TYR A 128 2.11 -21.06 -15.47
N ILE A 129 2.23 -19.74 -15.31
CA ILE A 129 3.51 -19.08 -15.03
C ILE A 129 3.51 -18.56 -13.59
N GLY A 130 4.54 -18.92 -12.82
CA GLY A 130 4.68 -18.61 -11.40
C GLY A 130 5.43 -19.72 -10.65
N PRO A 131 5.41 -19.73 -9.31
CA PRO A 131 4.58 -18.87 -8.44
C PRO A 131 5.12 -17.43 -8.29
N PHE A 132 4.21 -16.48 -8.15
CA PHE A 132 4.51 -15.12 -7.73
C PHE A 132 3.96 -14.86 -6.32
N TYR A 133 4.71 -14.13 -5.51
CA TYR A 133 4.32 -13.83 -4.11
C TYR A 133 3.65 -12.46 -3.94
N SER A 134 3.78 -11.57 -4.94
CA SER A 134 3.16 -10.24 -4.92
C SER A 134 2.16 -10.09 -6.06
N ALA A 135 0.88 -10.32 -5.77
CA ALA A 135 -0.20 -10.15 -6.74
C ALA A 135 -0.29 -8.71 -7.28
N TYR A 136 0.00 -7.71 -6.45
CA TYR A 136 0.02 -6.31 -6.89
C TYR A 136 1.15 -6.04 -7.89
N ALA A 137 2.38 -6.45 -7.56
CA ALA A 137 3.53 -6.29 -8.43
C ALA A 137 3.31 -7.00 -9.78
N LEU A 138 2.82 -8.23 -9.75
CA LEU A 138 2.51 -9.00 -10.95
C LEU A 138 1.46 -8.31 -11.83
N LYS A 139 0.34 -7.85 -11.24
CA LYS A 139 -0.71 -7.13 -11.99
C LYS A 139 -0.18 -5.84 -12.60
N LYS A 140 0.65 -5.09 -11.87
CA LYS A 140 1.26 -3.84 -12.35
C LYS A 140 2.26 -4.11 -13.49
N ALA A 141 3.11 -5.13 -13.36
CA ALA A 141 4.04 -5.57 -14.40
C ALA A 141 3.31 -5.99 -15.69
N LEU A 142 2.31 -6.86 -15.60
CA LEU A 142 1.53 -7.29 -16.76
C LEU A 142 0.76 -6.15 -17.42
N ARG A 143 0.24 -5.20 -16.64
CA ARG A 143 -0.40 -3.98 -17.17
C ARG A 143 0.56 -3.17 -18.04
N TYR A 144 1.83 -3.04 -17.66
CA TYR A 144 2.81 -2.33 -18.48
C TYR A 144 3.21 -3.15 -19.71
N LEU A 145 3.41 -4.46 -19.54
CA LEU A 145 3.68 -5.37 -20.65
C LEU A 145 2.52 -5.41 -21.67
N ARG A 146 1.28 -5.17 -21.25
CA ARG A 146 0.11 -5.10 -22.14
C ARG A 146 0.24 -4.05 -23.25
N ARG A 147 1.05 -3.00 -23.04
CA ARG A 147 1.34 -1.98 -24.08
C ARG A 147 2.25 -2.53 -25.19
N ALA A 148 3.19 -3.40 -24.83
CA ALA A 148 4.07 -4.07 -25.79
C ALA A 148 3.40 -5.30 -26.39
N PHE A 149 2.70 -6.07 -25.57
CA PHE A 149 2.01 -7.31 -25.93
C PHE A 149 0.52 -7.19 -25.59
N PRO A 150 -0.32 -6.60 -26.47
CA PRO A 150 -1.75 -6.50 -26.22
C PRO A 150 -2.39 -7.87 -26.00
N TYR A 151 -3.21 -7.99 -24.95
CA TYR A 151 -3.86 -9.26 -24.60
C TYR A 151 -5.27 -9.07 -24.04
N LEU A 152 -6.08 -10.12 -24.17
CA LEU A 152 -7.42 -10.20 -23.62
C LEU A 152 -7.39 -10.62 -22.14
N THR A 153 -8.14 -9.93 -21.30
CA THR A 153 -8.35 -10.31 -19.88
C THR A 153 -9.65 -11.07 -19.66
N LYS A 154 -10.56 -11.03 -20.64
CA LYS A 154 -11.86 -11.69 -20.66
C LYS A 154 -12.16 -12.15 -22.08
N LYS A 155 -13.03 -13.16 -22.22
CA LYS A 155 -13.49 -13.59 -23.55
C LYS A 155 -14.20 -12.41 -24.24
N PRO A 156 -13.95 -12.17 -25.53
CA PRO A 156 -14.58 -11.08 -26.26
C PRO A 156 -16.10 -11.32 -26.33
N LYS A 157 -16.90 -10.34 -25.92
CA LYS A 157 -18.34 -10.30 -26.21
C LYS A 157 -18.55 -9.50 -27.50
N TYR A 158 -19.60 -9.82 -28.26
CA TYR A 158 -19.96 -9.16 -29.53
C TYR A 158 -20.16 -7.61 -29.43
N SER A 159 -20.04 -7.00 -28.24
CA SER A 159 -20.17 -5.56 -28.02
C SER A 159 -19.13 -4.92 -27.07
N ASP A 160 -18.03 -5.61 -26.73
CA ASP A 160 -17.12 -5.10 -25.69
C ASP A 160 -16.10 -4.04 -26.19
N SER A 161 -16.32 -2.80 -25.74
CA SER A 161 -15.42 -1.63 -25.61
C SER A 161 -14.54 -1.22 -26.81
N LYS A 162 -15.07 -0.34 -27.67
CA LYS A 162 -14.31 0.41 -28.69
C LYS A 162 -13.07 1.11 -28.12
N LEU A 163 -13.10 1.53 -26.85
CA LEU A 163 -12.02 2.31 -26.24
C LEU A 163 -10.72 1.51 -26.06
N GLU A 164 -10.79 0.27 -25.54
CA GLU A 164 -9.57 -0.52 -25.31
C GLU A 164 -8.87 -0.92 -26.63
N GLN A 165 -9.66 -1.11 -27.69
CA GLN A 165 -9.16 -1.28 -29.06
C GLN A 165 -8.55 0.02 -29.60
N GLN A 166 -9.23 1.16 -29.45
CA GLN A 166 -8.75 2.47 -29.90
C GLN A 166 -7.42 2.89 -29.25
N ILE A 167 -7.20 2.53 -27.98
CA ILE A 167 -5.95 2.81 -27.27
C ILE A 167 -4.91 1.68 -27.37
N GLY A 168 -5.18 0.64 -28.18
CA GLY A 168 -4.22 -0.42 -28.50
C GLY A 168 -3.90 -1.40 -27.37
N LEU A 169 -4.80 -1.59 -26.39
CA LEU A 169 -4.59 -2.54 -25.27
C LEU A 169 -5.21 -3.92 -25.51
N VAL A 170 -6.03 -4.05 -26.55
CA VAL A 170 -6.67 -5.30 -26.99
C VAL A 170 -6.16 -5.60 -28.40
N PRO A 171 -5.84 -6.87 -28.72
CA PRO A 171 -5.49 -7.24 -30.08
C PRO A 171 -6.59 -6.84 -31.07
N ASP A 172 -6.20 -6.43 -32.27
CA ASP A 172 -7.17 -6.21 -33.33
C ASP A 172 -7.80 -7.55 -33.71
N VAL A 173 -9.07 -7.73 -33.34
CA VAL A 173 -9.83 -8.95 -33.59
C VAL A 173 -9.95 -9.20 -35.10
N LEU A 174 -9.85 -8.15 -35.93
CA LEU A 174 -9.88 -8.21 -37.38
C LEU A 174 -8.60 -8.81 -38.00
N ARG A 175 -7.44 -8.71 -37.33
CA ARG A 175 -6.18 -9.35 -37.78
C ARG A 175 -6.16 -10.87 -37.56
N GLY A 176 -7.18 -11.41 -36.90
CA GLY A 176 -7.36 -12.84 -36.69
C GLY A 176 -6.57 -13.42 -35.50
N ASN A 177 -6.94 -14.64 -35.14
CA ASN A 177 -6.44 -15.34 -33.95
C ASN A 177 -4.96 -15.74 -34.05
N VAL A 178 -4.45 -16.02 -35.25
CA VAL A 178 -3.08 -16.54 -35.46
C VAL A 178 -2.03 -15.54 -34.99
N GLU A 179 -2.15 -14.28 -35.41
CA GLU A 179 -1.22 -13.21 -35.02
C GLU A 179 -1.33 -12.90 -33.53
N TYR A 180 -2.54 -12.95 -32.97
CA TYR A 180 -2.75 -12.82 -31.54
C TYR A 180 -2.02 -13.91 -30.73
N LYS A 181 -2.15 -15.18 -31.14
CA LYS A 181 -1.41 -16.29 -30.52
C LYS A 181 0.11 -16.16 -30.69
N LYS A 182 0.60 -15.60 -31.81
CA LYS A 182 2.03 -15.28 -31.98
C LYS A 182 2.48 -14.24 -30.95
N ASN A 183 1.71 -13.16 -30.77
CA ASN A 183 1.99 -12.14 -29.77
C ASN A 183 2.00 -12.70 -28.33
N LEU A 184 1.06 -13.59 -27.99
CA LEU A 184 1.05 -14.23 -26.67
C LEU A 184 2.25 -15.17 -26.44
N ARG A 185 2.73 -15.86 -27.47
CA ARG A 185 3.96 -16.66 -27.37
C ARG A 185 5.17 -15.78 -27.05
N GLN A 186 5.25 -14.59 -27.65
CA GLN A 186 6.29 -13.61 -27.31
C GLN A 186 6.17 -13.12 -25.86
N LEU A 187 4.95 -12.84 -25.38
CA LEU A 187 4.71 -12.50 -23.97
C LEU A 187 5.16 -13.62 -23.02
N ILE A 188 4.78 -14.87 -23.31
CA ILE A 188 5.19 -16.04 -22.51
C ILE A 188 6.72 -16.18 -22.52
N SER A 189 7.35 -16.05 -23.68
CA SER A 189 8.81 -16.12 -23.85
C SER A 189 9.53 -15.04 -23.04
N TYR A 190 9.01 -13.80 -23.05
CA TYR A 190 9.52 -12.70 -22.24
C TYR A 190 9.45 -13.02 -20.74
N ILE A 191 8.29 -13.48 -20.25
CA ILE A 191 8.09 -13.79 -18.84
C ILE A 191 9.03 -14.92 -18.40
N LYS A 192 9.22 -15.94 -19.24
CA LYS A 192 10.09 -17.11 -18.98
C LYS A 192 11.60 -16.85 -19.09
N GLY A 193 12.04 -15.63 -19.40
CA GLY A 193 13.46 -15.25 -19.32
C GLY A 193 14.11 -14.82 -20.64
N ASN A 194 13.47 -15.05 -21.78
CA ASN A 194 14.04 -14.78 -23.11
C ASN A 194 13.87 -13.30 -23.52
N ARG A 195 14.33 -12.36 -22.69
CA ARG A 195 13.98 -10.93 -22.80
C ARG A 195 14.87 -10.19 -23.81
N LYS A 196 16.20 -10.25 -23.63
CA LYS A 196 17.17 -9.51 -24.44
C LYS A 196 17.13 -9.93 -25.91
N SER A 197 17.19 -11.24 -26.15
CA SER A 197 17.05 -11.87 -27.46
C SER A 197 15.75 -11.48 -28.17
N LEU A 198 14.61 -11.50 -27.46
CA LEU A 198 13.31 -11.14 -28.03
C LEU A 198 13.26 -9.67 -28.46
N VAL A 199 13.83 -8.75 -27.67
CA VAL A 199 13.90 -7.33 -28.06
C VAL A 199 14.74 -7.16 -29.33
N VAL A 200 15.90 -7.82 -29.40
CA VAL A 200 16.77 -7.79 -30.59
C VAL A 200 16.06 -8.36 -31.82
N GLU A 201 15.29 -9.44 -31.66
CA GLU A 201 14.49 -10.04 -32.73
C GLU A 201 13.41 -9.07 -33.24
N ILE A 202 12.64 -8.45 -32.35
CA ILE A 202 11.60 -7.47 -32.71
C ILE A 202 12.21 -6.26 -33.44
N GLU A 203 13.38 -5.78 -33.00
CA GLU A 203 14.08 -4.68 -33.68
C GLU A 203 14.56 -5.07 -35.09
N ARG A 204 15.02 -6.30 -35.27
CA ARG A 204 15.41 -6.82 -36.59
C ARG A 204 14.19 -6.94 -37.52
N GLU A 205 13.08 -7.50 -37.03
CA GLU A 205 11.82 -7.57 -37.78
C GLU A 205 11.33 -6.17 -38.18
N MET A 206 11.42 -5.19 -37.27
CA MET A 206 11.04 -3.80 -37.53
C MET A 206 11.87 -3.19 -38.67
N LYS A 207 13.19 -3.35 -38.64
CA LYS A 207 14.11 -2.85 -39.68
C LYS A 207 13.85 -3.53 -41.02
N LEU A 208 13.55 -4.83 -41.02
CA LEU A 208 13.19 -5.57 -42.23
C LEU A 208 11.88 -5.07 -42.84
N ALA A 209 10.84 -4.88 -42.03
CA ALA A 209 9.56 -4.34 -42.48
C ALA A 209 9.71 -2.94 -43.10
N ALA A 210 10.51 -2.08 -42.47
CA ALA A 210 10.81 -0.75 -43.01
C ALA A 210 11.55 -0.80 -44.36
N ARG A 211 12.53 -1.70 -44.52
CA ARG A 211 13.24 -1.91 -45.80
C ARG A 211 12.29 -2.41 -46.90
N GLN A 212 11.31 -3.24 -46.54
CA GLN A 212 10.29 -3.75 -47.44
C GLN A 212 9.11 -2.77 -47.65
N GLN A 213 9.24 -1.51 -47.21
CA GLN A 213 8.20 -0.49 -47.31
C GLN A 213 6.85 -0.85 -46.63
N ARG A 214 6.87 -1.82 -45.70
CA ARG A 214 5.72 -2.19 -44.86
C ARG A 214 5.66 -1.30 -43.61
N PHE A 215 5.35 -0.03 -43.83
CA PHE A 215 5.46 1.01 -42.79
C PHE A 215 4.50 0.83 -41.61
N GLU A 216 3.31 0.27 -41.82
CA GLU A 216 2.36 -0.01 -40.73
C GLU A 216 2.90 -1.08 -39.77
N ASP A 217 3.41 -2.19 -40.30
CA ASP A 217 4.04 -3.25 -39.51
C ASP A 217 5.27 -2.73 -38.76
N ALA A 218 6.11 -1.94 -39.45
CA ALA A 218 7.26 -1.30 -38.84
C ALA A 218 6.86 -0.35 -37.70
N ALA A 219 5.77 0.40 -37.85
CA ALA A 219 5.27 1.29 -36.80
C ALA A 219 4.78 0.52 -35.56
N ILE A 220 4.09 -0.61 -35.76
CA ILE A 220 3.64 -1.49 -34.66
C ILE A 220 4.85 -2.07 -33.91
N LEU A 221 5.82 -2.62 -34.63
CA LEU A 221 7.03 -3.20 -34.03
C LEU A 221 7.86 -2.12 -33.29
N ARG A 222 7.99 -0.92 -33.86
CA ARG A 222 8.62 0.23 -33.22
C ARG A 222 7.94 0.60 -31.90
N ASN A 223 6.61 0.64 -31.89
CA ASN A 223 5.84 0.96 -30.69
C ASN A 223 6.03 -0.13 -29.61
N LYS A 224 6.11 -1.41 -30.01
CA LYS A 224 6.45 -2.53 -29.12
C LYS A 224 7.84 -2.37 -28.51
N VAL A 225 8.87 -2.08 -29.31
CA VAL A 225 10.25 -1.82 -28.81
C VAL A 225 10.25 -0.65 -27.83
N ARG A 226 9.63 0.48 -28.19
CA ARG A 226 9.53 1.66 -27.30
C ARG A 226 8.85 1.33 -25.98
N ALA A 227 7.76 0.57 -26.01
CA ALA A 227 7.04 0.15 -24.81
C ALA A 227 7.91 -0.73 -23.90
N LEU A 228 8.73 -1.62 -24.47
CA LEU A 228 9.68 -2.45 -23.70
C LEU A 228 10.83 -1.62 -23.14
N SER A 229 11.42 -0.71 -23.91
CA SER A 229 12.46 0.21 -23.42
C SER A 229 11.94 1.15 -22.32
N GLU A 230 10.66 1.53 -22.35
CA GLU A 230 10.03 2.32 -21.28
C GLU A 230 9.94 1.54 -19.95
N LEU A 231 9.90 0.21 -19.96
CA LEU A 231 9.90 -0.59 -18.73
C LEU A 231 11.19 -0.40 -17.92
N GLN A 232 12.32 -0.24 -18.61
CA GLN A 232 13.63 0.01 -17.98
C GLN A 232 13.66 1.34 -17.22
N ARG A 233 12.99 2.37 -17.75
CA ARG A 233 12.95 3.70 -17.12
C ARG A 233 11.94 3.81 -15.97
N ARG A 234 10.96 2.89 -15.90
CA ARG A 234 9.86 2.96 -14.94
C ARG A 234 10.16 2.10 -13.74
N VAL A 235 10.23 2.75 -12.57
CA VAL A 235 10.22 2.07 -11.28
C VAL A 235 8.82 1.49 -11.07
N CYS A 236 8.68 0.16 -11.13
CA CYS A 236 7.41 -0.55 -11.20
C CYS A 236 6.96 -1.10 -9.83
N PHE A 237 7.91 -1.45 -8.98
CA PHE A 237 7.77 -2.03 -7.64
C PHE A 237 8.14 -1.06 -6.53
N SER A 238 8.56 0.16 -6.90
CA SER A 238 8.85 1.29 -5.99
C SER A 238 7.84 1.36 -4.86
N ASP A 239 6.55 1.35 -5.12
CA ASP A 239 5.59 1.69 -4.06
C ASP A 239 5.68 0.82 -2.81
N ARG A 240 6.16 -0.44 -2.85
CA ARG A 240 6.38 -1.26 -1.63
C ARG A 240 7.83 -1.33 -1.17
N GLU A 241 8.80 -1.47 -2.07
CA GLU A 241 10.22 -1.54 -1.69
C GLU A 241 10.81 -0.15 -1.36
N PHE A 242 10.41 0.92 -2.07
CA PHE A 242 10.63 2.27 -1.58
C PHE A 242 9.84 2.53 -0.30
N MET A 243 8.61 2.02 -0.14
CA MET A 243 7.91 2.19 1.14
C MET A 243 8.68 1.53 2.28
N ASP A 244 9.26 0.35 2.12
CA ASP A 244 9.98 -0.30 3.22
C ASP A 244 11.34 0.37 3.49
N ILE A 245 12.05 0.85 2.46
CA ILE A 245 13.29 1.66 2.62
C ILE A 245 12.99 3.05 3.18
N SER A 246 11.92 3.72 2.72
CA SER A 246 11.43 5.03 3.17
C SER A 246 10.83 4.93 4.58
N LYS A 247 10.16 3.83 4.94
CA LYS A 247 9.69 3.59 6.32
C LYS A 247 10.87 3.37 7.25
N ASP A 248 11.82 2.52 6.90
CA ASP A 248 12.98 2.27 7.76
C ASP A 248 13.83 3.53 7.91
N ARG A 249 13.99 4.31 6.82
CA ARG A 249 14.62 5.63 6.88
C ARG A 249 13.80 6.62 7.71
N ALA A 250 12.50 6.75 7.49
CA ALA A 250 11.62 7.64 8.26
C ALA A 250 11.62 7.30 9.76
N LEU A 251 11.59 6.01 10.12
CA LEU A 251 11.59 5.60 11.53
C LEU A 251 12.96 5.85 12.18
N ASN A 252 14.06 5.64 11.44
CA ASN A 252 15.40 5.99 11.90
C ASN A 252 15.59 7.51 12.04
N ASP A 253 15.13 8.27 11.06
CA ASP A 253 15.19 9.74 11.09
C ASP A 253 14.30 10.29 12.20
N LEU A 254 13.12 9.72 12.42
CA LEU A 254 12.23 10.05 13.53
C LEU A 254 12.87 9.73 14.89
N MET A 255 13.50 8.56 15.02
CA MET A 255 14.29 8.19 16.21
C MET A 255 15.40 9.21 16.47
N ASN A 256 16.11 9.63 15.42
CA ASN A 256 17.19 10.63 15.51
C ASN A 256 16.67 12.03 15.85
N ILE A 257 15.58 12.48 15.23
CA ILE A 257 14.98 13.80 15.46
C ILE A 257 14.47 13.90 16.91
N LEU A 258 13.79 12.85 17.39
CA LEU A 258 13.19 12.82 18.72
C LEU A 258 14.13 12.28 19.82
N GLY A 259 15.33 11.83 19.46
CA GLY A 259 16.28 11.16 20.35
C GLY A 259 15.67 9.99 21.14
N LEU A 260 14.92 9.13 20.44
CA LEU A 260 14.34 7.93 21.03
C LEU A 260 15.42 6.87 21.26
N GLU A 261 15.29 6.06 22.31
CA GLU A 261 16.25 5.00 22.65
C GLU A 261 16.28 3.84 21.63
N SER A 262 15.17 3.68 20.90
CA SER A 262 14.98 2.65 19.88
C SER A 262 14.02 3.13 18.79
N ILE A 263 14.10 2.49 17.62
CA ILE A 263 13.18 2.72 16.50
C ILE A 263 11.73 2.53 16.99
N PRO A 264 10.82 3.48 16.75
CA PRO A 264 9.45 3.38 17.24
C PRO A 264 8.64 2.36 16.41
N ILE A 265 8.60 1.11 16.90
CA ILE A 265 7.95 -0.03 16.22
C ILE A 265 6.43 0.17 16.16
N ARG A 266 5.82 0.66 17.24
CA ARG A 266 4.37 0.90 17.33
C ARG A 266 4.09 2.37 17.57
N ILE A 267 3.55 3.05 16.57
CA ILE A 267 3.21 4.46 16.63
C ILE A 267 1.68 4.59 16.63
N GLU A 268 1.12 5.35 17.57
CA GLU A 268 -0.32 5.58 17.65
C GLU A 268 -0.66 7.05 17.40
N GLY A 269 -1.58 7.30 16.47
CA GLY A 269 -2.08 8.63 16.12
C GLY A 269 -3.50 8.86 16.62
N TYR A 270 -3.76 10.03 17.19
CA TYR A 270 -5.05 10.42 17.78
C TYR A 270 -5.58 11.68 17.13
N ASP A 271 -6.83 11.62 16.65
CA ASP A 271 -7.59 12.78 16.14
C ASP A 271 -8.95 12.86 16.82
N ILE A 272 -9.36 14.09 17.17
CA ILE A 272 -10.73 14.38 17.64
C ILE A 272 -11.51 14.96 16.46
N SER A 273 -12.59 14.26 16.10
CA SER A 273 -13.45 14.67 15.00
C SER A 273 -14.82 15.13 15.51
N HIS A 274 -15.19 16.35 15.13
CA HIS A 274 -16.51 16.94 15.35
C HIS A 274 -17.38 16.80 14.12
N MET A 275 -18.66 16.47 14.31
CA MET A 275 -19.65 16.55 13.26
C MET A 275 -20.92 17.24 13.73
N SER A 276 -21.13 18.47 13.23
CA SER A 276 -22.40 19.22 13.37
C SER A 276 -22.94 19.29 14.81
N GLY A 277 -22.05 19.32 15.81
CA GLY A 277 -22.38 19.54 17.23
C GLY A 277 -22.94 18.33 18.00
N ARG A 278 -22.99 17.11 17.45
CA ARG A 278 -23.44 15.90 18.16
C ARG A 278 -22.60 14.67 17.80
N ASN A 279 -22.31 13.80 18.77
CA ASN A 279 -21.48 12.57 18.66
C ASN A 279 -19.99 12.85 18.33
N VAL A 280 -19.26 13.43 19.29
CA VAL A 280 -17.79 13.59 19.19
C VAL A 280 -17.12 12.22 19.31
N VAL A 281 -16.19 11.93 18.42
CA VAL A 281 -15.47 10.66 18.39
C VAL A 281 -13.99 10.91 18.25
N ALA A 282 -13.23 10.30 19.16
CA ALA A 282 -11.78 10.21 19.02
C ALA A 282 -11.43 8.97 18.21
N SER A 283 -10.55 9.15 17.23
CA SER A 283 -10.05 8.08 16.37
C SER A 283 -8.59 7.80 16.70
N MET A 284 -8.30 6.55 17.03
CA MET A 284 -6.95 6.04 17.20
C MET A 284 -6.58 5.17 16.00
N VAL A 285 -5.51 5.54 15.31
CA VAL A 285 -4.87 4.75 14.27
C VAL A 285 -3.52 4.25 14.73
N VAL A 286 -3.12 3.09 14.23
CA VAL A 286 -1.90 2.41 14.64
C VAL A 286 -1.03 2.17 13.43
N PHE A 287 0.25 2.49 13.56
CA PHE A 287 1.27 2.19 12.58
C PHE A 287 2.30 1.25 13.21
N SER A 288 2.40 0.04 12.66
CA SER A 288 3.35 -0.99 13.06
C SER A 288 4.45 -1.04 12.01
N ASN A 289 5.71 -0.80 12.39
CA ASN A 289 6.86 -0.71 11.48
C ASN A 289 6.60 0.24 10.29
N GLY A 290 6.07 1.44 10.57
CA GLY A 290 5.81 2.47 9.55
C GLY A 290 4.68 2.13 8.57
N ALA A 291 3.91 1.07 8.82
CA ALA A 291 2.76 0.67 8.03
C ALA A 291 1.47 0.69 8.86
N SER A 292 0.37 1.14 8.24
CA SER A 292 -0.95 1.21 8.84
C SER A 292 -1.46 -0.18 9.27
N ASP A 293 -1.74 -0.37 10.56
CA ASP A 293 -2.27 -1.60 11.16
C ASP A 293 -3.75 -1.44 11.50
N ARG A 294 -4.60 -1.65 10.48
CA ARG A 294 -6.05 -1.39 10.57
C ARG A 294 -6.79 -2.27 11.57
N SER A 295 -6.26 -3.46 11.87
CA SER A 295 -6.79 -4.37 12.90
C SER A 295 -6.76 -3.72 14.28
N GLU A 296 -5.78 -2.86 14.51
CA GLU A 296 -5.52 -2.24 15.80
C GLU A 296 -6.18 -0.87 15.97
N TYR A 297 -6.96 -0.42 14.99
CA TYR A 297 -7.65 0.87 15.09
C TYR A 297 -8.77 0.82 16.12
N ARG A 298 -8.97 1.92 16.85
CA ARG A 298 -10.00 2.03 17.89
C ARG A 298 -10.69 3.38 17.81
N LYS A 299 -11.99 3.38 18.12
CA LYS A 299 -12.78 4.60 18.26
C LYS A 299 -13.22 4.72 19.71
N PHE A 300 -13.15 5.93 20.23
CA PHE A 300 -13.61 6.25 21.57
C PHE A 300 -14.78 7.22 21.43
N LYS A 301 -15.92 6.84 22.02
CA LYS A 301 -17.03 7.79 22.21
C LYS A 301 -16.67 8.66 23.39
N VAL A 302 -16.66 9.97 23.16
CA VAL A 302 -16.31 10.99 24.15
C VAL A 302 -17.49 11.95 24.34
N SER A 303 -17.37 12.86 25.30
CA SER A 303 -18.42 13.83 25.62
C SER A 303 -18.81 14.70 24.42
N GLU A 304 -20.09 15.06 24.29
CA GLU A 304 -20.57 15.95 23.24
C GLU A 304 -20.21 17.44 23.49
N LYS A 305 -19.57 17.75 24.63
CA LYS A 305 -19.04 19.08 24.90
C LYS A 305 -17.92 19.39 23.91
N ASN A 306 -17.92 20.61 23.38
CA ASN A 306 -16.90 21.11 22.44
C ASN A 306 -15.59 21.43 23.17
N ASP A 307 -14.99 20.42 23.81
CA ASP A 307 -13.74 20.50 24.58
C ASP A 307 -12.75 19.44 24.08
N ASP A 308 -11.96 19.81 23.07
CA ASP A 308 -10.97 18.93 22.46
C ASP A 308 -9.85 18.53 23.40
N THR A 309 -9.52 19.40 24.36
CA THR A 309 -8.46 19.17 25.33
C THR A 309 -8.92 18.13 26.35
N GLY A 310 -10.13 18.29 26.89
CA GLY A 310 -10.76 17.31 27.77
C GLY A 310 -10.99 15.95 27.08
N ASN A 311 -11.42 15.96 25.82
CA ASN A 311 -11.63 14.74 25.04
C ASN A 311 -10.32 13.96 24.80
N ILE A 312 -9.21 14.65 24.46
CA ILE A 312 -7.90 14.01 24.36
C ILE A 312 -7.44 13.44 25.69
N TYR A 313 -7.57 14.20 26.78
CA TYR A 313 -7.24 13.72 28.13
C TYR A 313 -8.00 12.43 28.47
N GLU A 314 -9.32 12.40 28.27
CA GLU A 314 -10.14 11.22 28.56
C GLU A 314 -9.68 9.99 27.74
N VAL A 315 -9.40 10.19 26.45
CA VAL A 315 -9.02 9.12 25.52
C VAL A 315 -7.68 8.51 25.89
N ILE A 316 -6.68 9.36 26.14
CA ILE A 316 -5.33 8.90 26.53
C ILE A 316 -5.40 8.23 27.90
N LEU A 317 -6.15 8.79 28.85
CA LEU A 317 -6.36 8.18 30.16
C LEU A 317 -7.00 6.79 30.04
N ARG A 318 -7.97 6.58 29.14
CA ARG A 318 -8.58 5.26 28.91
C ARG A 318 -7.64 4.32 28.17
N ARG A 319 -6.93 4.80 27.15
CA ARG A 319 -5.99 4.01 26.35
C ARG A 319 -4.86 3.43 27.18
N LEU A 320 -4.29 4.23 28.06
CA LEU A 320 -3.14 3.87 28.90
C LEU A 320 -3.56 3.18 30.21
N SER A 321 -4.81 2.72 30.30
CA SER A 321 -5.22 1.85 31.41
C SER A 321 -4.49 0.50 31.35
N PRO A 322 -4.17 -0.12 32.50
CA PRO A 322 -3.46 -1.41 32.54
C PRO A 322 -4.13 -2.51 31.69
N LEU A 323 -5.46 -2.52 31.65
CA LEU A 323 -6.24 -3.45 30.83
C LEU A 323 -5.97 -3.26 29.33
N ASN A 324 -6.00 -2.01 28.85
CA ASN A 324 -5.81 -1.71 27.44
C ASN A 324 -4.35 -1.82 27.02
N LEU A 325 -3.39 -1.52 27.92
CA LEU A 325 -1.98 -1.79 27.68
C LEU A 325 -1.72 -3.30 27.52
N LYS A 326 -2.28 -4.13 28.41
CA LYS A 326 -2.17 -5.59 28.30
C LYS A 326 -2.85 -6.14 27.04
N LYS A 327 -4.00 -5.58 26.65
CA LYS A 327 -4.81 -6.08 25.52
C LYS A 327 -4.32 -5.59 24.15
N TRP A 328 -3.85 -4.35 24.04
CA TRP A 328 -3.52 -3.70 22.76
C TRP A 328 -2.02 -3.45 22.59
N GLY A 329 -1.22 -3.77 23.60
CA GLY A 329 0.22 -3.58 23.60
C GLY A 329 0.65 -2.16 24.01
N GLN A 330 1.95 -2.03 24.31
CA GLN A 330 2.58 -0.76 24.67
C GLN A 330 2.95 0.03 23.39
N PRO A 331 2.55 1.31 23.29
CA PRO A 331 2.99 2.18 22.21
C PRO A 331 4.45 2.62 22.42
N SER A 332 5.19 2.78 21.31
CA SER A 332 6.55 3.34 21.28
C SER A 332 6.54 4.87 21.16
N LEU A 333 5.48 5.44 20.57
CA LEU A 333 5.30 6.88 20.38
C LEU A 333 3.81 7.19 20.22
N LEU A 334 3.34 8.24 20.90
CA LEU A 334 1.99 8.79 20.72
C LEU A 334 2.06 10.11 19.94
N LEU A 335 1.18 10.26 18.95
CA LEU A 335 1.00 11.47 18.17
C LEU A 335 -0.42 11.99 18.34
N VAL A 336 -0.53 13.26 18.71
CA VAL A 336 -1.82 13.96 18.83
C VAL A 336 -1.94 14.97 17.70
N ASP A 337 -2.95 14.81 16.83
CA ASP A 337 -3.30 15.81 15.80
C ASP A 337 -3.94 17.01 16.49
N GLY A 338 -3.14 18.04 16.74
CA GLY A 338 -3.53 19.08 17.67
C GLY A 338 -2.43 20.07 18.04
N GLY A 339 -2.84 21.14 18.73
CA GLY A 339 -1.94 22.17 19.23
C GLY A 339 -1.40 21.89 20.63
N LYS A 340 -0.67 22.88 21.19
CA LYS A 340 -0.04 22.83 22.52
C LYS A 340 -0.98 22.40 23.65
N GLY A 341 -2.22 22.90 23.66
CA GLY A 341 -3.21 22.54 24.69
C GLY A 341 -3.57 21.05 24.70
N GLN A 342 -3.74 20.45 23.52
CA GLN A 342 -4.03 19.03 23.38
C GLN A 342 -2.82 18.17 23.76
N LEU A 343 -1.60 18.63 23.42
CA LEU A 343 -0.36 18.00 23.87
C LEU A 343 -0.26 17.96 25.41
N ALA A 344 -0.49 19.11 26.06
CA ALA A 344 -0.43 19.22 27.51
C ALA A 344 -1.43 18.29 28.21
N ALA A 345 -2.66 18.19 27.67
CA ALA A 345 -3.67 17.26 28.17
C ALA A 345 -3.28 15.80 28.02
N ALA A 346 -2.69 15.42 26.88
CA ALA A 346 -2.21 14.06 26.66
C ALA A 346 -1.06 13.69 27.61
N ILE A 347 -0.10 14.60 27.82
CA ILE A 347 1.01 14.44 28.78
C ILE A 347 0.46 14.25 30.18
N LYS A 348 -0.46 15.11 30.63
CA LYS A 348 -1.10 14.99 31.94
C LYS A 348 -1.77 13.62 32.13
N ALA A 349 -2.56 13.17 31.14
CA ALA A 349 -3.23 11.87 31.20
C ALA A 349 -2.24 10.68 31.24
N ARG A 350 -1.10 10.79 30.55
CA ARG A 350 -0.03 9.78 30.57
C ARG A 350 0.64 9.71 31.95
N ASP A 351 0.97 10.85 32.52
CA ASP A 351 1.71 10.94 33.78
C ASP A 351 0.84 10.46 34.95
N GLU A 352 -0.46 10.75 34.94
CA GLU A 352 -1.43 10.20 35.89
C GLU A 352 -1.57 8.67 35.78
N ARG A 353 -1.27 8.10 34.61
CA ARG A 353 -1.17 6.64 34.38
C ARG A 353 0.22 6.08 34.71
N GLN A 354 1.14 6.92 35.20
CA GLN A 354 2.52 6.58 35.51
C GLN A 354 3.21 5.90 34.32
N GLN A 355 2.90 6.37 33.11
CA GLN A 355 3.51 5.89 31.87
C GLN A 355 4.58 6.87 31.39
N THR A 356 5.61 6.37 30.74
CA THR A 356 6.74 7.17 30.24
C THR A 356 6.81 7.23 28.72
N VAL A 357 5.77 6.76 28.02
CA VAL A 357 5.74 6.76 26.56
C VAL A 357 5.93 8.19 26.01
N PRO A 358 6.81 8.39 25.02
CA PRO A 358 6.97 9.68 24.37
C PRO A 358 5.68 10.16 23.70
N ILE A 359 5.35 11.46 23.85
CA ILE A 359 4.15 12.08 23.26
C ILE A 359 4.55 13.37 22.56
N ILE A 360 4.15 13.50 21.29
CA ILE A 360 4.32 14.72 20.49
C ILE A 360 3.01 15.12 19.83
N SER A 361 2.93 16.38 19.39
CA SER A 361 1.81 16.88 18.61
C SER A 361 2.23 17.30 17.22
N ILE A 362 1.31 17.22 16.27
CA ILE A 362 1.50 17.70 14.91
C ILE A 362 0.50 18.82 14.63
N ALA A 363 0.99 20.01 14.27
CA ALA A 363 0.15 21.15 13.95
C ALA A 363 -0.39 21.09 12.51
N LYS A 364 -1.68 21.42 12.33
CA LYS A 364 -2.47 21.13 11.12
C LYS A 364 -2.03 21.82 9.82
N ARG A 365 -1.21 22.87 9.84
CA ARG A 365 -0.91 23.68 8.63
C ARG A 365 0.46 23.42 8.01
N GLU A 366 1.48 23.07 8.79
CA GLU A 366 2.88 23.05 8.32
C GLU A 366 3.66 21.78 8.71
N GLU A 367 2.98 20.73 9.23
CA GLU A 367 3.62 19.49 9.72
C GLU A 367 4.71 19.72 10.77
N GLU A 368 4.54 20.80 11.51
CA GLU A 368 5.39 21.16 12.62
C GLU A 368 5.19 20.20 13.78
N ILE A 369 6.31 19.65 14.26
CA ILE A 369 6.32 18.81 15.46
C ILE A 369 6.36 19.75 16.66
N VAL A 370 5.34 19.68 17.49
CA VAL A 370 5.27 20.39 18.77
C VAL A 370 5.69 19.46 19.89
N ILE A 371 6.67 19.91 20.66
CA ILE A 371 7.30 19.16 21.75
C ILE A 371 7.25 20.00 23.01
N ASP A 372 6.81 19.41 24.11
CA ASP A 372 7.01 19.98 25.44
C ASP A 372 8.42 19.61 25.92
N THR A 373 9.23 20.62 26.23
CA THR A 373 10.66 20.44 26.55
C THR A 373 10.92 19.58 27.78
N LYS A 374 9.93 19.42 28.67
CA LYS A 374 10.04 18.59 29.88
C LYS A 374 9.09 17.39 29.83
N GLY A 375 7.88 17.59 29.34
CA GLY A 375 6.78 16.63 29.40
C GLY A 375 6.73 15.64 28.23
N SER A 376 7.28 15.94 27.06
CA SER A 376 7.12 15.03 25.90
C SER A 376 7.90 13.73 26.00
N GLY A 377 8.87 13.60 26.91
CA GLY A 377 9.67 12.39 27.06
C GLY A 377 10.62 12.10 25.88
N VAL A 378 11.05 13.15 25.18
CA VAL A 378 11.97 13.10 24.02
C VAL A 378 13.24 13.88 24.33
N LYS A 379 14.38 13.50 23.73
CA LYS A 379 15.69 14.14 23.95
C LYS A 379 16.20 14.70 22.64
N ILE A 380 16.10 16.02 22.47
CA ILE A 380 16.38 16.63 21.17
C ILE A 380 17.82 17.13 21.10
N ASP A 381 18.52 16.74 20.03
CA ASP A 381 19.86 17.23 19.71
C ASP A 381 19.78 18.53 18.89
N TYR A 382 19.90 19.65 19.59
CA TYR A 382 19.83 21.00 19.00
C TYR A 382 20.94 21.27 17.98
N GLN A 383 22.14 20.71 18.18
CA GLN A 383 23.27 20.91 17.27
C GLN A 383 22.99 20.26 15.91
N ARG A 384 22.22 19.17 15.90
CA ARG A 384 21.88 18.42 14.70
C ARG A 384 20.74 19.03 13.89
N LEU A 385 19.77 19.65 14.55
CA LEU A 385 18.56 20.20 13.92
C LEU A 385 18.70 21.67 13.50
N GLY A 386 19.61 22.43 14.11
CA GLY A 386 19.95 23.80 13.70
C GLY A 386 18.73 24.70 13.53
N ASP A 387 18.66 25.39 12.38
CA ASP A 387 17.64 26.42 12.08
C ASP A 387 16.21 25.88 11.94
N MET A 388 16.01 24.56 11.97
CA MET A 388 14.68 23.92 11.88
C MET A 388 13.88 24.04 13.17
N VAL A 389 14.54 24.41 14.27
CA VAL A 389 13.94 24.47 15.61
C VAL A 389 13.61 25.91 15.98
N SER A 390 12.37 26.13 16.40
CA SER A 390 11.95 27.37 17.06
C SER A 390 11.47 27.07 18.48
N LYS A 391 11.81 27.96 19.42
CA LYS A 391 11.42 27.84 20.82
C LYS A 391 10.34 28.86 21.13
N ASP A 392 9.26 28.40 21.75
CA ASP A 392 8.12 29.23 22.14
C ASP A 392 7.67 28.84 23.56
N GLY A 393 8.30 29.50 24.53
CA GLY A 393 8.14 29.23 25.96
C GLY A 393 8.70 27.85 26.36
N GLU A 394 7.86 27.03 26.97
CA GLU A 394 8.18 25.64 27.34
C GLU A 394 8.02 24.65 26.18
N TYR A 395 7.51 25.13 25.04
CA TYR A 395 7.35 24.34 23.84
C TYR A 395 8.46 24.60 22.83
N MET A 396 8.74 23.56 22.07
CA MET A 396 9.65 23.58 20.95
C MET A 396 8.91 23.11 19.71
N VAL A 397 9.13 23.81 18.60
CA VAL A 397 8.47 23.55 17.32
C VAL A 397 9.56 23.23 16.30
N ILE A 398 9.53 22.01 15.77
CA ILE A 398 10.44 21.54 14.72
C ILE A 398 9.70 21.63 13.39
N ASN A 399 10.18 22.49 12.49
CA ASN A 399 9.67 22.59 11.14
C ASN A 399 10.48 21.69 10.21
N LEU A 400 9.87 20.62 9.70
CA LEU A 400 10.54 19.65 8.82
C LEU A 400 10.70 20.15 7.36
N HIS A 401 10.16 21.33 7.03
CA HIS A 401 10.24 22.01 5.73
C HIS A 401 10.77 23.45 5.85
N PRO A 402 12.08 23.64 6.09
CA PRO A 402 12.66 24.97 6.31
C PRO A 402 12.48 25.92 5.11
N ASP A 403 12.40 25.38 3.88
CA ASP A 403 12.24 26.16 2.63
C ASP A 403 10.81 26.68 2.40
N GLN A 404 9.83 26.26 3.21
CA GLN A 404 8.42 26.65 3.03
C GLN A 404 7.97 27.84 3.88
N ARG A 405 8.89 28.50 4.62
CA ARG A 405 8.59 29.62 5.53
C ARG A 405 7.84 30.82 4.91
N ASN A 406 7.75 30.92 3.57
CA ASN A 406 7.08 32.04 2.86
C ASN A 406 6.07 31.61 1.77
N ALA A 407 5.50 30.40 1.83
CA ALA A 407 4.48 30.01 0.85
C ALA A 407 3.09 30.53 1.27
N GLY A 408 2.79 31.78 0.89
CA GLY A 408 1.41 32.29 0.93
C GLY A 408 0.43 31.35 0.22
N SER A 409 -0.82 31.36 0.69
CA SER A 409 -1.91 30.46 0.27
C SER A 409 -2.25 30.55 -1.21
N HIS A 410 -1.41 30.04 -2.11
CA HIS A 410 -1.66 29.68 -3.50
C HIS A 410 -0.31 29.31 -4.17
N SER A 411 0.26 28.15 -3.88
CA SER A 411 1.30 27.59 -4.75
C SER A 411 0.96 26.16 -5.15
N LYS A 412 0.59 26.05 -6.43
CA LYS A 412 0.61 24.82 -7.22
C LYS A 412 2.07 24.34 -7.36
N ASN A 413 2.21 23.02 -7.48
CA ASN A 413 3.39 22.22 -7.91
C ASN A 413 4.37 21.94 -6.76
N LEU A 414 4.71 20.71 -6.35
CA LEU A 414 4.78 19.40 -7.00
C LEU A 414 5.59 19.34 -8.31
N ARG A 415 6.59 20.21 -8.45
CA ARG A 415 7.65 20.08 -9.46
C ARG A 415 9.00 20.38 -8.81
N SER A 416 9.92 19.42 -8.93
CA SER A 416 11.38 19.60 -8.94
C SER A 416 11.91 20.77 -8.10
N GLY A 417 12.12 20.52 -6.82
CA GLY A 417 12.90 21.35 -5.89
C GLY A 417 13.42 20.40 -4.81
N GLU A 418 14.63 20.63 -4.33
CA GLU A 418 15.46 19.71 -3.52
C GLU A 418 14.69 18.81 -2.52
N ILE A 419 15.05 17.52 -2.49
CA ILE A 419 14.50 16.56 -1.52
C ILE A 419 14.93 17.02 -0.14
N GLY A 420 14.00 17.59 0.63
CA GLY A 420 14.26 18.00 2.01
C GLY A 420 14.79 16.84 2.85
N ARG A 421 15.74 17.13 3.76
CA ARG A 421 16.48 16.14 4.57
C ARG A 421 15.57 15.13 5.31
N TYR A 422 14.33 15.49 5.59
CA TYR A 422 13.35 14.69 6.37
C TYR A 422 12.02 14.43 5.65
N ASP A 423 12.00 14.49 4.31
CA ASP A 423 10.80 14.27 3.48
C ASP A 423 10.09 12.92 3.75
N ASP A 424 10.84 11.88 4.11
CA ASP A 424 10.29 10.57 4.47
C ASP A 424 9.51 10.61 5.81
N VAL A 425 9.92 11.43 6.79
CA VAL A 425 9.26 11.62 8.08
C VAL A 425 7.97 12.43 7.91
N THR A 426 8.04 13.54 7.17
CA THR A 426 6.89 14.34 6.70
C THR A 426 5.81 13.44 6.11
N LYS A 427 6.16 12.61 5.12
CA LYS A 427 5.24 11.65 4.48
C LYS A 427 4.70 10.59 5.43
N LEU A 428 5.46 10.17 6.45
CA LEU A 428 4.95 9.25 7.47
C LEU A 428 3.84 9.92 8.28
N PHE A 429 4.05 11.15 8.72
CA PHE A 429 3.06 11.93 9.48
C PHE A 429 1.82 12.29 8.67
N GLN A 430 1.97 12.71 7.41
CA GLN A 430 0.85 12.91 6.49
C GLN A 430 -0.04 11.66 6.42
N ARG A 431 0.57 10.49 6.18
CA ARG A 431 -0.15 9.23 6.11
C ARG A 431 -0.88 8.90 7.41
N MET A 432 -0.24 9.14 8.56
CA MET A 432 -0.87 8.91 9.86
C MET A 432 -2.10 9.78 10.07
N ARG A 433 -1.98 11.08 9.76
CA ARG A 433 -3.08 12.05 9.87
C ARG A 433 -4.21 11.74 8.91
N ASP A 434 -3.91 11.50 7.64
CA ASP A 434 -4.89 11.12 6.62
C ASP A 434 -5.65 9.85 7.01
N GLU A 435 -4.94 8.88 7.57
CA GLU A 435 -5.52 7.62 8.02
C GLU A 435 -6.42 7.83 9.25
N ALA A 436 -6.02 8.67 10.21
CA ALA A 436 -6.83 9.06 11.38
C ALA A 436 -8.11 9.77 10.94
N HIS A 437 -7.98 10.77 10.08
CA HIS A 437 -9.10 11.52 9.53
C HIS A 437 -10.05 10.63 8.73
N ARG A 438 -9.51 9.76 7.86
CA ARG A 438 -10.32 8.80 7.08
C ARG A 438 -11.06 7.83 8.00
N PHE A 439 -10.40 7.35 9.06
CA PHE A 439 -11.02 6.44 10.01
C PHE A 439 -12.14 7.11 10.80
N ALA A 440 -11.99 8.38 11.18
CA ALA A 440 -13.04 9.19 11.77
C ALA A 440 -14.24 9.34 10.83
N ILE A 441 -14.02 9.78 9.58
CA ILE A 441 -15.08 9.96 8.57
C ILE A 441 -15.87 8.66 8.36
N SER A 442 -15.19 7.51 8.25
CA SER A 442 -15.85 6.22 8.01
C SER A 442 -16.93 5.88 9.06
N TYR A 443 -16.74 6.31 10.32
CA TYR A 443 -17.74 6.16 11.37
C TYR A 443 -19.02 6.91 11.02
N HIS A 444 -18.87 8.16 10.64
CA HIS A 444 -20.00 9.03 10.35
C HIS A 444 -20.66 8.68 9.03
N THR A 445 -19.94 8.18 8.03
CA THR A 445 -20.57 7.61 6.83
C THR A 445 -21.44 6.41 7.19
N SER A 446 -20.98 5.54 8.11
CA SER A 446 -21.78 4.39 8.58
C SER A 446 -23.02 4.83 9.38
N LEU A 447 -22.88 5.81 10.27
CA LEU A 447 -23.99 6.38 11.04
C LEU A 447 -24.99 7.17 10.17
N LYS A 448 -24.50 7.93 9.19
CA LYS A 448 -25.35 8.62 8.21
C LYS A 448 -26.12 7.62 7.36
N ARG A 449 -25.47 6.53 6.93
CA ARG A 449 -26.13 5.44 6.20
C ARG A 449 -27.19 4.77 7.07
N GLN A 450 -26.90 4.54 8.35
CA GLN A 450 -27.83 3.97 9.33
C GLN A 450 -29.04 4.89 9.59
N ARG A 451 -28.81 6.19 9.84
CA ARG A 451 -29.88 7.20 10.02
C ARG A 451 -30.68 7.46 8.74
N GLN A 452 -30.06 7.41 7.55
CA GLN A 452 -30.78 7.42 6.28
C GLN A 452 -31.63 6.16 6.12
N THR A 453 -31.15 5.00 6.56
CA THR A 453 -31.97 3.78 6.57
C THR A 453 -33.15 3.85 7.54
N ASP A 454 -33.00 4.54 8.67
CA ASP A 454 -34.08 4.73 9.63
C ASP A 454 -35.12 5.73 9.11
N ASN A 455 -34.74 6.94 8.66
CA ASN A 455 -35.71 7.98 8.27
C ASN A 455 -36.56 7.66 7.02
N SER A 456 -36.12 6.81 6.09
CA SER A 456 -36.86 6.58 4.82
C SER A 456 -37.91 5.47 4.90
N LEU A 457 -37.78 4.51 5.82
CA LEU A 457 -38.74 3.40 6.00
C LEU A 457 -39.70 3.64 7.18
N GLU A 458 -39.41 4.63 8.03
CA GLU A 458 -40.19 4.97 9.22
C GLU A 458 -41.40 5.86 8.90
N ASN A 459 -41.33 6.62 7.80
CA ASN A 459 -42.41 7.49 7.33
C ASN A 459 -43.46 6.76 6.45
N ILE A 460 -43.32 5.45 6.23
CA ILE A 460 -44.26 4.65 5.42
C ILE A 460 -45.38 4.12 6.32
N PRO A 461 -46.63 4.58 6.17
CA PRO A 461 -47.75 4.12 6.98
C PRO A 461 -47.90 2.59 6.89
N GLY A 462 -47.90 1.91 8.05
CA GLY A 462 -48.05 0.45 8.12
C GLY A 462 -46.77 -0.38 8.03
N VAL A 463 -45.59 0.25 7.91
CA VAL A 463 -44.27 -0.42 8.00
C VAL A 463 -43.66 -0.26 9.39
N GLY A 464 -43.91 -1.26 10.25
CA GLY A 464 -43.32 -1.33 11.59
C GLY A 464 -41.89 -1.89 11.62
N PRO A 465 -41.21 -1.84 12.79
CA PRO A 465 -39.81 -2.26 12.94
C PRO A 465 -39.54 -3.72 12.56
N LYS A 466 -40.49 -4.65 12.80
CA LYS A 466 -40.38 -6.06 12.40
C LYS A 466 -40.39 -6.25 10.87
N THR A 467 -41.21 -5.48 10.17
CA THR A 467 -41.31 -5.50 8.70
C THR A 467 -40.05 -4.91 8.06
N ARG A 468 -39.51 -3.83 8.65
CA ARG A 468 -38.24 -3.22 8.25
C ARG A 468 -37.08 -4.20 8.31
N GLN A 469 -36.95 -4.92 9.43
CA GLN A 469 -35.88 -5.89 9.62
C GLN A 469 -35.95 -7.03 8.59
N LYS A 470 -37.16 -7.50 8.25
CA LYS A 470 -37.35 -8.51 7.19
C LYS A 470 -36.90 -8.02 5.82
N LEU A 471 -37.28 -6.80 5.44
CA LEU A 471 -36.88 -6.20 4.17
C LEU A 471 -35.36 -5.98 4.09
N LEU A 472 -34.74 -5.44 5.14
CA LEU A 472 -33.29 -5.22 5.17
C LEU A 472 -32.51 -6.54 5.20
N LYS A 473 -33.03 -7.58 5.86
CA LYS A 473 -32.41 -8.91 5.88
C LYS A 473 -32.44 -9.58 4.50
N LYS A 474 -33.51 -9.38 3.72
CA LYS A 474 -33.65 -9.97 2.37
C LYS A 474 -32.91 -9.17 1.30
N PHE A 475 -32.98 -7.85 1.32
CA PHE A 475 -32.47 -6.99 0.25
C PHE A 475 -31.15 -6.26 0.58
N GLY A 476 -30.71 -6.29 1.84
CA GLY A 476 -29.42 -5.77 2.29
C GLY A 476 -29.30 -4.23 2.35
N SER A 477 -30.07 -3.48 1.56
CA SER A 477 -30.05 -2.00 1.59
C SER A 477 -31.33 -1.39 1.00
N ILE A 478 -31.65 -0.14 1.37
CA ILE A 478 -32.79 0.59 0.80
C ILE A 478 -32.67 0.81 -0.69
N LYS A 479 -31.46 1.03 -1.22
CA LYS A 479 -31.26 1.16 -2.67
C LYS A 479 -31.65 -0.11 -3.43
N ALA A 480 -31.44 -1.27 -2.81
CA ALA A 480 -31.89 -2.55 -3.34
C ALA A 480 -33.42 -2.72 -3.19
N ILE A 481 -34.01 -2.31 -2.06
CA ILE A 481 -35.48 -2.31 -1.86
C ILE A 481 -36.17 -1.43 -2.91
N LYS A 482 -35.63 -0.23 -3.18
CA LYS A 482 -36.16 0.69 -4.19
C LYS A 482 -36.10 0.12 -5.61
N LYS A 483 -35.01 -0.62 -5.92
CA LYS A 483 -34.81 -1.29 -7.20
C LYS A 483 -35.55 -2.63 -7.34
N ALA A 484 -35.96 -3.25 -6.24
CA ALA A 484 -36.64 -4.54 -6.27
C ALA A 484 -38.00 -4.42 -6.97
N GLU A 485 -38.37 -5.45 -7.72
CA GLU A 485 -39.68 -5.51 -8.38
C GLU A 485 -40.80 -5.65 -7.34
N ILE A 486 -42.01 -5.20 -7.70
CA ILE A 486 -43.17 -5.23 -6.78
C ILE A 486 -43.42 -6.65 -6.27
N ASP A 487 -43.27 -7.67 -7.12
CA ASP A 487 -43.48 -9.06 -6.76
C ASP A 487 -42.46 -9.55 -5.72
N GLN A 488 -41.21 -9.13 -5.85
CA GLN A 488 -40.15 -9.46 -4.89
C GLN A 488 -40.40 -8.82 -3.52
N LEU A 489 -40.96 -7.61 -3.50
CA LEU A 489 -41.38 -6.96 -2.26
C LEU A 489 -42.62 -7.65 -1.66
N ALA A 490 -43.57 -8.06 -2.50
CA ALA A 490 -44.79 -8.74 -2.09
C ALA A 490 -44.51 -10.08 -1.40
N ASP A 491 -43.49 -10.82 -1.85
CA ASP A 491 -43.04 -12.06 -1.20
C ASP A 491 -42.62 -11.87 0.26
N VAL A 492 -42.18 -10.67 0.64
CA VAL A 492 -41.64 -10.39 1.99
C VAL A 492 -42.68 -9.74 2.90
N VAL A 493 -43.55 -8.89 2.36
CA VAL A 493 -44.46 -8.05 3.17
C VAL A 493 -45.93 -8.11 2.76
N GLY A 494 -46.27 -8.89 1.73
CA GLY A 494 -47.61 -8.99 1.15
C GLY A 494 -47.88 -7.91 0.08
N PRO A 495 -48.82 -8.17 -0.85
CA PRO A 495 -49.01 -7.37 -2.05
C PRO A 495 -49.46 -5.93 -1.77
N LYS A 496 -50.31 -5.72 -0.75
CA LYS A 496 -50.79 -4.39 -0.35
C LYS A 496 -49.65 -3.49 0.14
N LYS A 497 -48.83 -3.99 1.07
CA LYS A 497 -47.69 -3.25 1.64
C LYS A 497 -46.55 -3.04 0.65
N ALA A 498 -46.34 -3.98 -0.27
CA ALA A 498 -45.35 -3.84 -1.33
C ALA A 498 -45.67 -2.67 -2.26
N LYS A 499 -46.95 -2.47 -2.58
CA LYS A 499 -47.42 -1.33 -3.38
C LYS A 499 -47.21 0.00 -2.66
N ASP A 500 -47.53 0.07 -1.37
CA ASP A 500 -47.34 1.27 -0.54
C ASP A 500 -45.86 1.66 -0.44
N ILE A 501 -44.99 0.68 -0.18
CA ILE A 501 -43.52 0.88 -0.13
C ILE A 501 -42.96 1.34 -1.48
N LYS A 502 -43.42 0.75 -2.59
CA LYS A 502 -42.95 1.12 -3.93
C LYS A 502 -43.40 2.54 -4.32
N ASN A 503 -44.59 2.94 -3.91
CA ASN A 503 -45.12 4.28 -4.19
C ASN A 503 -44.44 5.37 -3.38
N GLN A 504 -44.11 5.13 -2.10
CA GLN A 504 -43.44 6.13 -1.25
C GLN A 504 -41.92 6.20 -1.41
N LEU A 505 -41.29 5.18 -2.00
CA LEU A 505 -39.86 5.20 -2.33
C LEU A 505 -39.57 5.63 -3.78
N LYS A 506 -40.58 6.08 -4.54
CA LYS A 506 -40.41 6.71 -5.85
C LYS A 506 -39.94 8.16 -5.67
N ASP A 507 -38.61 8.32 -5.63
CA ASP A 507 -37.85 9.52 -6.00
C ASP A 507 -36.39 9.15 -6.22
#